data_AF-A0A1H0KBG0-F1
#
_entry.id   AF-A0A1H0KBG0-F1
#
_cell.length_a   1.000
_cell.length_b   1.000
_cell.length_c   1.000
_cell.angle_alpha   90.00
_cell.angle_beta   90.00
_cell.angle_gamma   90.00
#
_symmetry.space_group_name_H-M   'P 1'
#
loop_
_entity.id
_entity.type
_entity.pdbx_description
1 polymer ?
#
loop_
_entity_poly.entity_id
_entity_poly.type
_entity_poly.pdbx_seq_one_letter_code
_entity_poly.pdbx_strand_id
1 'polypeptide(L)'
;MYKRGATNLSLCHPDKMPWFEKKGLCDQLQRAAVSIGSNIAEGSAKPSNVEFAHYLDTALGSAYEVETQLLIANKIGYIDNEKYKELHNGIINIEKQLAGLIRSLRQ
;
A
#
# COMPACT_ATOMS: atom_id res chain seq x y z
N MET A 1 10.25 26.89 -6.91
CA MET A 1 11.31 25.89 -7.15
C MET A 1 10.70 24.60 -7.71
N TYR A 2 10.08 24.67 -8.89
CA TYR A 2 9.49 23.51 -9.59
C TYR A 2 10.20 23.39 -10.95
N LYS A 3 11.43 22.87 -10.91
CA LYS A 3 12.23 22.52 -12.09
C LYS A 3 13.05 21.26 -11.79
N ARG A 4 12.34 20.14 -11.63
CA ARG A 4 12.82 18.79 -12.00
C ARG A 4 11.71 18.28 -12.92
N GLY A 5 11.74 18.64 -14.20
CA GLY A 5 12.69 18.05 -15.12
C GLY A 5 12.03 16.79 -15.66
N ALA A 6 11.13 16.98 -16.63
CA ALA A 6 10.51 15.94 -17.43
C ALA A 6 11.55 15.30 -18.37
N THR A 7 12.62 14.77 -17.79
CA THR A 7 13.75 14.14 -18.47
C THR A 7 13.99 12.80 -17.82
N ASN A 8 13.22 11.81 -18.29
CA ASN A 8 13.54 10.37 -18.35
C ASN A 8 12.33 9.46 -18.07
N LEU A 9 11.22 9.66 -18.79
CA LEU A 9 10.29 8.54 -19.03
C LEU A 9 10.98 7.37 -19.77
N SER A 10 12.13 7.62 -20.39
CA SER A 10 13.04 6.65 -21.01
C SER A 10 13.90 5.82 -20.03
N LEU A 11 13.96 6.18 -18.74
CA LEU A 11 14.55 5.32 -17.69
C LEU A 11 13.51 4.38 -17.05
N CYS A 12 12.23 4.58 -17.33
CA CYS A 12 11.12 3.77 -16.82
C CYS A 12 10.98 2.41 -17.54
N HIS A 13 12.08 1.90 -18.09
CA HIS A 13 12.12 0.51 -18.52
C HIS A 13 12.66 -0.31 -17.34
N PRO A 14 12.02 -1.41 -16.94
CA PRO A 14 12.43 -2.18 -15.75
C PRO A 14 13.91 -2.58 -15.79
N ASP A 15 14.47 -2.76 -16.98
CA ASP A 15 15.88 -3.13 -17.21
C ASP A 15 16.87 -1.96 -17.15
N LYS A 16 16.38 -0.71 -17.20
CA LYS A 16 17.21 0.52 -17.21
C LYS A 16 17.06 1.36 -15.94
N MET A 17 16.17 0.94 -15.05
CA MET A 17 15.90 1.65 -13.81
C MET A 17 17.02 1.42 -12.79
N PRO A 18 17.60 2.48 -12.19
CA PRO A 18 18.67 2.33 -11.21
C PRO A 18 18.25 1.50 -9.99
N TRP A 19 19.20 0.74 -9.42
CA TRP A 19 18.95 -0.13 -8.27
C TRP A 19 18.31 0.60 -7.07
N PHE A 20 18.64 1.88 -6.87
CA PHE A 20 18.14 2.69 -5.76
C PHE A 20 16.66 3.03 -5.90
N GLU A 21 16.14 3.20 -7.12
CA GLU A 21 14.70 3.44 -7.35
C GLU A 21 13.91 2.15 -7.13
N LYS A 22 14.47 0.98 -7.50
CA LYS A 22 13.87 -0.32 -7.16
C LYS A 22 13.71 -0.47 -5.64
N LYS A 23 14.80 -0.18 -4.92
CA LYS A 23 14.84 -0.24 -3.46
C LYS A 23 13.83 0.72 -2.83
N GLY A 24 13.72 1.94 -3.33
CA GLY A 24 12.77 2.93 -2.81
C GLY A 24 11.31 2.48 -2.89
N LEU A 25 10.91 1.85 -4.01
CA LEU A 25 9.56 1.31 -4.18
C LEU A 25 9.32 0.12 -3.23
N CYS A 26 10.26 -0.81 -3.14
CA CYS A 26 10.18 -1.95 -2.22
C CYS A 26 10.10 -1.50 -0.75
N ASP A 27 10.92 -0.52 -0.35
CA ASP A 27 10.93 0.03 1.02
C ASP A 27 9.60 0.73 1.35
N GLN A 28 8.96 1.39 0.38
CA GLN A 28 7.63 1.99 0.56
C GLN A 28 6.54 0.91 0.71
N LEU A 29 6.54 -0.08 -0.19
CA LEU A 29 5.59 -1.20 -0.15
C LEU A 29 5.70 -1.97 1.17
N GLN A 30 6.92 -2.28 1.62
CA GLN A 30 7.17 -3.04 2.84
C GLN A 30 6.70 -2.28 4.08
N ARG A 31 6.97 -0.96 4.16
CA ARG A 31 6.50 -0.13 5.28
C ARG A 31 4.98 -0.05 5.32
N ALA A 32 4.32 0.17 4.17
CA ALA A 32 2.86 0.21 4.10
C ALA A 32 2.26 -1.15 4.51
N ALA A 33 2.78 -2.26 4.00
CA ALA A 33 2.31 -3.60 4.36
C ALA A 33 2.47 -3.92 5.86
N VAL A 34 3.62 -3.58 6.46
CA VAL A 34 3.85 -3.73 7.90
C VAL A 34 2.89 -2.84 8.70
N SER A 35 2.68 -1.59 8.26
CA SER A 35 1.79 -0.62 8.92
C SER A 35 0.35 -1.14 9.04
N ILE A 36 -0.16 -1.86 8.03
CA ILE A 36 -1.51 -2.48 8.09
C ILE A 36 -1.61 -3.38 9.33
N GLY A 37 -0.71 -4.36 9.45
CA GLY A 37 -0.71 -5.31 10.57
C GLY A 37 -0.44 -4.65 11.92
N SER A 38 0.51 -3.72 11.96
CA SER A 38 0.85 -2.99 13.19
C SER A 38 -0.33 -2.17 13.72
N ASN A 39 -1.04 -1.45 12.86
CA ASN A 39 -2.20 -0.66 13.28
C ASN A 39 -3.37 -1.54 13.71
N ILE A 40 -3.63 -2.66 13.04
CA ILE A 40 -4.66 -3.62 13.49
C ILE A 40 -4.32 -4.14 14.90
N ALA A 41 -3.08 -4.58 15.12
CA ALA A 41 -2.65 -5.14 16.39
C ALA A 41 -2.70 -4.09 17.52
N GLU A 42 -2.16 -2.90 17.29
CA GLU A 42 -2.17 -1.82 18.29
C GLU A 42 -3.58 -1.31 18.57
N GLY A 43 -4.41 -1.18 17.54
CA GLY A 43 -5.81 -0.81 17.66
C GLY A 43 -6.62 -1.81 18.45
N SER A 44 -6.34 -3.11 18.28
CA SER A 44 -7.06 -4.19 18.99
C SER A 44 -6.86 -4.16 20.51
N ALA A 45 -5.79 -3.52 20.98
CA ALA A 45 -5.50 -3.33 22.40
C ALA A 45 -6.19 -2.09 23.00
N LYS A 46 -6.93 -1.30 22.22
CA LYS A 46 -7.60 -0.10 22.71
C LYS A 46 -8.88 -0.44 23.49
N PRO A 47 -9.21 0.35 24.54
CA PRO A 47 -10.34 0.05 25.42
C PRO A 47 -11.69 0.35 24.78
N SER A 48 -11.74 1.15 23.70
CA SER A 48 -12.98 1.55 23.05
C SER A 48 -13.01 1.20 21.56
N ASN A 49 -14.21 0.88 21.06
CA ASN A 49 -14.45 0.66 19.64
C ASN A 49 -14.11 1.87 18.77
N VAL A 50 -14.33 3.08 19.30
CA VAL A 50 -14.01 4.34 18.61
C VAL A 50 -12.50 4.46 18.38
N GLU A 51 -11.69 4.22 19.41
CA GLU A 51 -10.23 4.23 19.27
C GLU A 51 -9.75 3.11 18.37
N PHE A 52 -10.28 1.89 18.50
CA PHE A 52 -9.92 0.81 17.58
C PHE A 52 -10.23 1.19 16.12
N ALA A 53 -11.39 1.78 15.85
CA ALA A 53 -11.76 2.23 14.52
C ALA A 53 -10.78 3.27 13.94
N HIS A 54 -10.21 4.17 14.76
CA HIS A 54 -9.20 5.13 14.30
C HIS A 54 -7.89 4.46 13.85
N TYR A 55 -7.46 3.42 14.56
CA TYR A 55 -6.31 2.62 14.13
C TYR A 55 -6.61 1.85 12.84
N LEU A 56 -7.82 1.31 12.70
CA LEU A 56 -8.24 0.64 11.49
C LEU A 56 -8.35 1.59 10.28
N ASP A 57 -8.73 2.86 10.46
CA ASP A 57 -8.65 3.86 9.37
C ASP A 57 -7.20 4.01 8.87
N THR A 58 -6.23 4.02 9.79
CA THR A 58 -4.79 4.11 9.45
C THR A 58 -4.32 2.85 8.73
N ALA A 59 -4.78 1.68 9.18
CA ALA A 59 -4.53 0.42 8.47
C ALA A 59 -5.14 0.44 7.05
N LEU A 60 -6.36 0.97 6.90
CA LEU A 60 -7.03 1.09 5.60
C LEU A 60 -6.29 2.06 4.67
N GLY A 61 -5.82 3.20 5.18
CA GLY A 61 -4.96 4.11 4.42
C GLY A 61 -3.68 3.43 3.93
N SER A 62 -3.03 2.64 4.81
CA SER A 62 -1.84 1.86 4.44
C SER A 62 -2.15 0.78 3.40
N ALA A 63 -3.36 0.20 3.39
CA ALA A 63 -3.79 -0.75 2.37
C ALA A 63 -3.92 -0.08 0.98
N TYR A 64 -4.52 1.11 0.90
CA TYR A 64 -4.58 1.87 -0.34
C TYR A 64 -3.20 2.32 -0.86
N GLU A 65 -2.25 2.58 0.05
CA GLU A 65 -0.86 2.79 -0.35
C GLU A 65 -0.27 1.54 -1.00
N VAL A 66 -0.46 0.35 -0.42
CA VAL A 66 -0.01 -0.92 -1.02
C VAL A 66 -0.65 -1.11 -2.41
N GLU A 67 -1.96 -0.92 -2.54
CA GLU A 67 -2.66 -1.02 -3.84
C GLU A 67 -2.03 -0.12 -4.90
N THR A 68 -1.79 1.15 -4.55
CA THR A 68 -1.18 2.14 -5.43
C THR A 68 0.23 1.72 -5.86
N GLN A 69 1.05 1.23 -4.92
CA GLN A 69 2.42 0.80 -5.21
C GLN A 69 2.46 -0.47 -6.06
N LEU A 70 1.52 -1.40 -5.89
CA LEU A 70 1.38 -2.58 -6.76
C LEU A 70 1.04 -2.18 -8.19
N LEU A 71 0.12 -1.20 -8.36
CA LEU A 71 -0.22 -0.67 -9.69
C LEU A 71 0.99 -0.02 -10.36
N ILE A 72 1.76 0.77 -9.62
CA ILE A 72 3.00 1.39 -10.12
C ILE A 72 4.00 0.29 -10.50
N ALA A 73 4.25 -0.68 -9.61
CA ALA A 73 5.16 -1.80 -9.85
C ALA A 73 4.80 -2.57 -11.14
N ASN A 74 3.51 -2.81 -11.39
CA ASN A 74 3.06 -3.45 -12.63
C ASN A 74 3.28 -2.56 -13.85
N LYS A 75 2.92 -1.27 -13.78
CA LYS A 75 3.08 -0.33 -14.90
C LYS A 75 4.52 -0.14 -15.34
N ILE A 76 5.47 -0.22 -14.41
CA ILE A 76 6.91 -0.14 -14.70
C ILE A 76 7.55 -1.50 -14.95
N GLY A 77 6.77 -2.59 -14.97
CA GLY A 77 7.21 -3.94 -15.31
C GLY A 77 8.05 -4.65 -14.25
N TYR A 78 7.91 -4.31 -12.97
CA TYR A 78 8.58 -5.01 -11.86
C TYR A 78 7.90 -6.32 -11.49
N ILE A 79 6.59 -6.37 -11.70
CA ILE A 79 5.78 -7.56 -11.54
C ILE A 79 4.94 -7.70 -12.81
N ASP A 80 4.78 -8.95 -13.26
CA ASP A 80 3.92 -9.24 -14.39
C ASP A 80 2.43 -9.10 -14.01
N ASN A 81 1.56 -9.26 -15.00
CA ASN A 81 0.12 -9.11 -14.82
C ASN A 81 -0.50 -10.21 -13.95
N GLU A 82 0.07 -11.42 -13.97
CA GLU A 82 -0.43 -12.52 -13.14
C GLU A 82 -0.15 -12.23 -11.66
N LYS A 83 1.08 -11.83 -11.36
CA LYS A 83 1.51 -11.46 -10.01
C LYS A 83 0.81 -10.21 -9.50
N TYR A 84 0.64 -9.20 -10.35
CA TYR A 84 -0.16 -8.02 -10.01
C TYR A 84 -1.59 -8.42 -9.65
N LYS A 85 -2.25 -9.25 -10.47
CA LYS A 85 -3.63 -9.68 -10.22
C LYS A 85 -3.75 -10.48 -8.92
N GLU A 86 -2.81 -11.37 -8.63
CA GLU A 86 -2.75 -12.12 -7.37
C GLU A 86 -2.70 -11.16 -6.15
N LEU A 87 -1.74 -10.25 -6.15
CA LEU A 87 -1.50 -9.32 -5.04
C LEU A 87 -2.62 -8.27 -4.90
N HIS A 88 -3.12 -7.76 -6.03
CA HIS A 88 -4.21 -6.79 -6.09
C HIS A 88 -5.51 -7.38 -5.52
N ASN A 89 -5.86 -8.62 -5.89
CA ASN A 89 -7.02 -9.29 -5.28
C ASN A 89 -6.85 -9.49 -3.77
N GLY A 90 -5.62 -9.77 -3.32
CA GLY A 90 -5.29 -9.88 -1.89
C GLY A 90 -5.56 -8.58 -1.15
N ILE A 91 -5.03 -7.45 -1.64
CA ILE A 91 -5.18 -6.16 -0.95
C ILE A 91 -6.63 -5.66 -0.97
N ILE A 92 -7.36 -5.83 -2.08
CA ILE A 92 -8.79 -5.50 -2.18
C ILE A 92 -9.62 -6.27 -1.13
N ASN A 93 -9.27 -7.52 -0.84
CA ASN A 93 -9.95 -8.29 0.20
C ASN A 93 -9.68 -7.72 1.60
N ILE A 94 -8.44 -7.32 1.88
CA ILE A 94 -8.06 -6.68 3.14
C ILE A 94 -8.80 -5.35 3.32
N GLU A 95 -8.86 -4.51 2.29
CA GLU A 95 -9.59 -3.24 2.31
C GLU A 95 -11.08 -3.45 2.62
N LYS A 96 -11.72 -4.44 2.00
CA LYS A 96 -13.12 -4.78 2.29
C LYS A 96 -13.33 -5.24 3.72
N GLN A 97 -12.43 -6.06 4.26
CA GLN A 97 -12.48 -6.53 5.64
C GLN A 97 -12.33 -5.37 6.62
N LEU A 98 -11.34 -4.49 6.40
CA LEU A 98 -11.10 -3.30 7.21
C LEU A 98 -12.31 -2.36 7.18
N ALA A 99 -12.82 -2.04 5.99
CA ALA A 99 -13.98 -1.16 5.84
C ALA A 99 -15.25 -1.74 6.50
N GLY A 100 -15.43 -3.06 6.42
CA GLY A 100 -16.51 -3.76 7.12
C GLY A 100 -16.39 -3.66 8.64
N LEU A 101 -15.21 -3.92 9.18
CA LEU A 101 -14.93 -3.86 10.62
C LEU A 101 -15.06 -2.44 11.17
N ILE A 102 -14.49 -1.45 10.48
CA ILE A 102 -14.62 -0.02 10.83
C ILE A 102 -16.10 0.36 10.94
N ARG A 103 -16.92 -0.07 9.96
CA ARG A 103 -18.35 0.20 9.95
C ARG A 103 -19.07 -0.48 11.11
N SER A 104 -18.70 -1.69 11.50
CA SER A 104 -19.33 -2.37 12.64
C SER A 104 -18.97 -1.74 13.99
N LEU A 105 -17.77 -1.16 14.12
CA LEU A 105 -17.31 -0.56 15.38
C LEU A 105 -17.88 0.85 15.62
N ARG A 106 -18.35 1.52 14.57
CA ARG A 106 -18.91 2.88 14.59
C ARG A 106 -20.44 2.95 14.66
N GLN A 107 -21.11 1.79 14.73
CA GLN A 107 -22.56 1.70 14.86
C GLN A 107 -23.01 1.94 16.30
#